data_AF-A0A7C6KTZ4-F1
#
_entry.id   AF-A0A7C6KTZ4-F1
#
_cell.length_a   1.000
_cell.length_b   1.000
_cell.length_c   1.000
_cell.angle_alpha   90.00
_cell.angle_beta   90.00
_cell.angle_gamma   90.00
#
_symmetry.space_group_name_H-M   'P 1'
#
loop_
_entity.id
_entity.type
_entity.pdbx_description
1 polymer ?
#
loop_
_entity_poly.entity_id
_entity_poly.type
_entity_poly.pdbx_seq_one_letter_code
_entity_poly.pdbx_strand_id
1 'polypeptide(L)' 'MAATTSKVLRMTFENAGGRTFNITMPEPREDLTSSEIETAMDLIIDRNIFSTSGGDLVAKRDIKIIDTITDDLYDPPRA' A
#
# COMPACT_ATOMS: atom_id res chain seq x y z
N MET A 1 -21.18 5.00 -18.55
CA MET A 1 -20.95 5.52 -17.18
C MET A 1 -20.09 4.49 -16.46
N ALA A 2 -18.81 4.75 -16.27
CA ALA A 2 -17.92 3.86 -15.52
C ALA A 2 -17.18 4.70 -14.48
N ALA A 3 -17.80 4.91 -13.33
CA ALA A 3 -17.05 5.32 -12.16
C ALA A 3 -16.07 4.17 -11.87
N THR A 4 -14.78 4.42 -12.09
CA THR A 4 -13.76 3.39 -11.84
C THR A 4 -13.22 3.63 -10.44
N THR A 5 -13.56 2.74 -9.51
CA THR A 5 -13.04 2.77 -8.15
C THR A 5 -11.75 1.96 -8.12
N SER A 6 -10.63 2.62 -7.84
CA SER A 6 -9.33 1.97 -7.68
C SER A 6 -8.85 2.12 -6.24
N LYS A 7 -8.62 1.00 -5.55
CA LYS A 7 -8.03 0.99 -4.21
C LYS A 7 -6.55 0.66 -4.31
N VAL A 8 -5.72 1.36 -3.56
CA VAL A 8 -4.28 1.09 -3.45
C VAL A 8 -3.88 1.08 -1.99
N LEU A 9 -3.32 -0.04 -1.53
CA LEU A 9 -2.74 -0.13 -0.20
C LEU A 9 -1.27 0.30 -0.27
N ARG A 10 -0.93 1.32 0.51
CA ARG A 10 0.44 1.80 0.67
C ARG A 10 0.90 1.54 2.09
N MET A 11 1.90 0.71 2.21
CA MET A 11 2.57 0.35 3.45
C MET A 11 3.95 1.00 3.48
N THR A 12 4.25 1.76 4.51
CA THR A 12 5.56 2.40 4.71
C THR A 12 6.23 1.80 5.93
N PHE A 13 7.46 1.37 5.73
CA PHE A 13 8.33 0.77 6.73
C PHE A 13 9.60 1.60 6.90
N GLU A 14 10.26 1.40 8.01
CA GLU A 14 11.56 1.94 8.32
C GLU A 14 12.55 0.78 8.47
N ASN A 15 13.72 0.93 7.86
CA ASN A 15 14.80 -0.05 7.98
C ASN A 15 15.83 0.36 9.04
N ALA A 16 16.68 -0.60 9.42
CA ALA A 16 17.73 -0.43 10.42
C ALA A 16 18.68 0.73 10.08
N GLY A 17 18.86 1.02 8.79
CA GLY A 17 19.67 2.13 8.27
C GLY A 17 18.97 3.49 8.28
N GLY A 18 17.79 3.63 8.88
CA GLY A 18 17.05 4.88 9.00
C GLY A 18 16.44 5.39 7.68
N ARG A 19 16.30 4.51 6.68
CA ARG A 19 15.64 4.81 5.40
C ARG A 19 14.21 4.31 5.42
N THR A 20 13.36 5.01 4.69
CA THR A 20 11.97 4.63 4.50
C THR A 20 11.83 3.71 3.28
N PHE A 21 11.12 2.60 3.48
CA PHE A 21 10.75 1.67 2.42
C PHE A 21 9.24 1.71 2.24
N ASN A 22 8.78 1.85 0.99
CA ASN A 22 7.35 1.94 0.68
C ASN A 22 6.95 0.78 -0.23
N ILE A 23 5.98 0.00 0.21
CA ILE A 23 5.35 -1.07 -0.55
C ILE A 23 3.97 -0.56 -0.97
N THR A 24 3.71 -0.57 -2.28
CA THR A 24 2.40 -0.23 -2.84
C THR A 24 1.81 -1.47 -3.48
N MET A 25 0.63 -1.86 -3.00
CA MET A 25 -0.16 -2.95 -3.54
C MET A 25 -1.43 -2.37 -4.18
N PRO A 26 -1.53 -2.39 -5.53
CA PRO A 26 -2.78 -2.09 -6.21
C PRO A 26 -3.79 -3.21 -5.94
N GLU A 27 -5.08 -2.86 -5.87
CA GLU A 27 -6.18 -3.80 -5.62
C GLU A 27 -6.01 -4.61 -4.30
N PRO A 28 -5.83 -3.94 -3.15
CA PRO A 28 -5.85 -4.64 -1.87
C PRO A 28 -7.22 -5.31 -1.69
N ARG A 29 -7.21 -6.52 -1.11
CA ARG A 29 -8.45 -7.19 -0.72
C ARG A 29 -9.30 -6.26 0.14
N GLU A 30 -10.57 -6.13 -0.19
CA GLU A 30 -11.49 -5.19 0.44
C GLU A 30 -11.75 -5.53 1.92
N ASP A 31 -11.55 -6.81 2.28
CA ASP A 31 -11.66 -7.30 3.66
C ASP A 31 -10.40 -7.07 4.52
N LEU A 32 -9.37 -6.41 4.00
CA LEU A 32 -8.14 -6.16 4.76
C LEU A 32 -8.41 -5.21 5.92
N THR A 33 -8.36 -5.77 7.12
CA THR A 33 -8.43 -4.98 8.35
C THR A 33 -7.05 -4.45 8.73
N SER A 34 -7.01 -3.34 9.47
CA SER A 34 -5.77 -2.79 10.01
C SER A 34 -4.94 -3.86 10.75
N SER A 35 -5.60 -4.78 11.47
CA SER A 35 -4.94 -5.86 12.21
C SER A 35 -4.25 -6.89 11.32
N GLU A 36 -4.84 -7.27 10.18
CA GLU A 36 -4.20 -8.17 9.22
C GLU A 36 -3.01 -7.50 8.54
N ILE A 37 -3.16 -6.23 8.17
CA ILE A 37 -2.10 -5.42 7.58
C ILE A 37 -0.94 -5.29 8.58
N GLU A 38 -1.22 -5.00 9.85
CA GLU A 38 -0.21 -4.96 10.90
C GLU A 38 0.46 -6.31 11.13
N THR A 39 -0.30 -7.41 11.12
CA THR A 39 0.27 -8.76 11.25
C THR A 39 1.16 -9.09 10.06
N ALA A 40 0.76 -8.71 8.85
CA ALA A 40 1.59 -8.85 7.66
C ALA A 40 2.85 -7.98 7.77
N MET A 41 2.76 -6.75 8.30
CA MET A 41 3.91 -5.90 8.56
C MET A 41 4.89 -6.51 9.56
N ASP A 42 4.37 -7.04 10.67
CA ASP A 42 5.16 -7.73 11.69
C ASP A 42 5.81 -9.00 11.11
N LEU A 43 5.09 -9.79 10.32
CA LEU A 43 5.64 -10.94 9.60
C LEU A 43 6.72 -10.52 8.60
N ILE A 44 6.57 -9.39 7.92
CA ILE A 44 7.56 -8.87 6.97
C ILE A 44 8.86 -8.49 7.70
N ILE A 45 8.74 -7.89 8.88
CA ILE A 45 9.87 -7.53 9.77
C ILE A 45 10.52 -8.79 10.34
N ASP A 46 9.73 -9.72 10.88
CA ASP A 46 10.20 -10.98 11.49
C ASP A 46 10.86 -11.91 10.47
N ARG A 47 10.24 -12.08 9.30
CA ARG A 47 10.79 -12.89 8.20
C ARG A 47 12.02 -12.24 7.60
N ASN A 48 12.14 -10.91 7.71
CA ASN A 48 13.23 -10.14 7.16
C ASN A 48 13.55 -10.49 5.70
N ILE A 49 12.50 -10.80 4.93
CA ILE A 49 12.58 -11.28 3.54
C ILE A 49 12.80 -10.15 2.54
N PHE A 50 12.68 -8.90 2.99
CA PHE A 50 12.92 -7.71 2.17
C PHE A 50 14.26 -7.09 2.53
N SER A 51 15.31 -7.52 1.83
CA SER A 51 16.63 -6.89 1.93
C SER A 51 16.60 -5.53 1.23
N THR A 52 16.48 -4.46 2.02
CA THR A 52 16.56 -3.09 1.50
C THR A 52 18.01 -2.61 1.51
N SER A 53 18.32 -1.55 0.76
CA SER A 53 19.67 -0.96 0.73
C SER A 53 20.14 -0.38 2.07
N GLY A 54 19.24 -0.24 3.06
CA GLY A 54 19.57 0.17 4.43
C GLY A 54 19.45 -0.96 5.45
N GLY A 55 19.44 -2.23 5.01
CA GLY A 55 19.32 -3.39 5.90
C GLY A 55 17.87 -3.80 6.16
N ASP A 56 17.69 -4.47 7.29
CA ASP A 56 16.46 -5.14 7.68
C ASP A 56 15.33 -4.14 7.98
N LEU A 57 14.08 -4.51 7.71
CA LEU A 57 12.94 -3.70 8.14
C LEU A 57 12.81 -3.83 9.66
N VAL A 58 12.87 -2.71 10.38
CA VAL A 58 12.88 -2.70 11.86
C VAL A 58 11.60 -2.13 12.46
N ALA A 59 10.87 -1.29 11.70
CA ALA A 59 9.64 -0.70 12.19
C ALA A 59 8.61 -0.47 11.07
N LYS A 60 7.34 -0.61 11.42
CA LYS A 60 6.21 -0.12 10.62
C LYS A 60 6.07 1.38 10.86
N ARG A 61 6.18 2.18 9.79
CA ARG A 61 6.13 3.64 9.89
C ARG A 61 4.72 4.17 9.67
N ASP A 62 4.03 3.63 8.66
CA ASP A 62 2.72 4.15 8.25
C ASP A 62 1.96 3.17 7.33
N ILE A 63 0.63 3.14 7.42
CA ILE A 63 -0.27 2.37 6.53
C ILE A 63 -1.32 3.34 6.00
N LYS A 64 -1.51 3.37 4.69
CA LYS A 64 -2.59 4.13 4.05
C LYS A 64 -3.30 3.28 3.02
N ILE A 65 -4.62 3.27 3.07
CA ILE A 65 -5.46 2.83 1.96
C ILE A 65 -5.83 4.09 1.19
N ILE A 66 -5.56 4.09 -0.11
CA ILE A 66 -5.86 5.19 -1.02
C ILE A 66 -7.02 4.72 -1.89
N ASP A 67 -8.21 5.25 -1.61
CA ASP A 67 -9.39 5.07 -2.46
C ASP A 67 -9.41 6.18 -3.52
N THR A 68 -9.20 5.81 -4.77
CA THR A 68 -9.33 6.72 -5.92
C THR A 68 -10.68 6.48 -6.56
N ILE A 69 -11.53 7.51 -6.53
CA ILE A 69 -12.81 7.53 -7.22
C ILE A 69 -12.65 8.46 -8.41
N THR A 70 -12.64 7.91 -9.62
CA THR A 70 -12.64 8.69 -10.86
C THR A 70 -14.07 8.79 -11.35
N ASP A 71 -14.66 9.98 -11.21
CA ASP A 71 -15.96 10.32 -11.77
C ASP A 71 -15.74 10.95 -13.16
N ASP A 72 -16.09 10.19 -14.19
CA ASP A 72 -15.93 10.63 -15.57
C ASP A 72 -17.14 11.50 -15.96
N LEU A 73 -17.01 12.80 -15.72
CA LEU A 73 -18.08 13.79 -15.85
C LEU A 73 -18.32 14.26 -17.30
N TYR A 74 -17.48 13.86 -18.26
CA TYR A 74 -17.60 14.31 -19.65
C TYR A 74 -17.10 13.26 -20.66
N ASP A 75 -18.04 12.56 -21.32
CA ASP A 75 -17.75 11.76 -22.51
C ASP A 75 -18.02 12.64 -23.75
N PRO A 76 -16.99 13.11 -24.49
CA PRO A 76 -17.22 13.82 -25.74
C PRO A 76 -17.91 12.87 -26.72
N PRO A 77 -18.98 13.31 -27.41
CA PRO A 77 -19.67 12.46 -28.38
C PRO A 77 -18.65 12.03 -29.44
N ARG A 78 -18.44 10.71 -29.54
CA ARG A 78 -17.62 10.14 -30.61
C ARG A 78 -18.28 10.51 -31.95
N ALA A 79 -17.57 11.35 -32.71
CA ALA A 79 -17.94 11.72 -34.08
C ALA A 79 -17.84 10.53 -35.04
#